data_AF-A0A3D4PDE2-F1
#
_entry.id   AF-A0A3D4PDE2-F1
#
_cell.length_a   1.000
_cell.length_b   1.000
_cell.length_c   1.000
_cell.angle_alpha   90.00
_cell.angle_beta   90.00
_cell.angle_gamma   90.00
#
_symmetry.space_group_name_H-M   'P 1'
#
loop_
_entity.id
_entity.type
_entity.pdbx_description
1 polymer ?
#
loop_
_entity_poly.entity_id
_entity_poly.type
_entity_poly.pdbx_seq_one_letter_code
_entity_poly.pdbx_strand_id
1 'polypeptide(L)' 'MTKRVRDLDSFRNWHYKQDPTHVCFYSLKTFRWLADAWKAELIITGDDVILIGKRQTQEYDINSLNNV' A
#
# COMPACT_ATOMS: atom_id res chain seq x y z
N MET A 1 8.33 -12.73 1.82
CA MET A 1 8.51 -11.57 2.72
C MET A 1 8.42 -10.31 1.87
N THR A 2 7.51 -9.39 2.18
CA THR A 2 7.49 -8.10 1.50
C THR A 2 8.71 -7.32 1.97
N LYS A 3 9.52 -6.83 1.05
CA LYS A 3 10.56 -5.86 1.39
C LYS A 3 10.58 -4.81 0.30
N ARG A 4 10.56 -3.53 0.67
CA ARG A 4 10.35 -2.45 -0.29
C ARG A 4 11.67 -1.89 -0.84
N VAL A 5 11.68 -1.57 -2.13
CA VAL A 5 12.74 -0.76 -2.73
C VAL A 5 12.63 0.67 -2.18
N ARG A 6 13.66 1.12 -1.48
CA ARG A 6 13.76 2.47 -0.90
C ARG A 6 14.32 3.46 -1.91
N ASP A 7 15.46 3.12 -2.50
CA ASP A 7 16.20 3.94 -3.47
C ASP A 7 17.11 3.05 -4.34
N LEU A 8 17.71 3.65 -5.37
CA LEU A 8 18.51 2.94 -6.36
C LEU A 8 19.82 2.37 -5.78
N ASP A 9 20.47 3.08 -4.87
CA ASP A 9 21.76 2.67 -4.29
C ASP A 9 21.57 1.49 -3.34
N SER A 10 20.53 1.55 -2.51
CA SER A 10 20.09 0.42 -1.70
C SER A 10 19.73 -0.79 -2.57
N PHE A 11 19.01 -0.57 -3.69
CA PHE A 11 18.61 -1.65 -4.60
C PHE A 11 19.80 -2.35 -5.26
N ARG A 12 20.82 -1.58 -5.66
CA ARG A 12 22.05 -2.11 -6.30
C ARG A 12 22.75 -3.16 -5.43
N ASN A 13 22.72 -3.01 -4.11
CA ASN A 13 23.41 -3.91 -3.18
C ASN A 13 22.47 -4.96 -2.54
N TRP A 14 21.24 -5.07 -3.02
CA TRP A 14 20.22 -5.83 -2.33
C TRP A 14 20.21 -7.31 -2.71
N HIS A 15 20.27 -8.21 -1.72
CA HIS A 15 20.40 -9.66 -1.94
C HIS A 15 19.21 -10.29 -2.67
N TYR A 16 17.99 -9.75 -2.53
CA TYR A 16 16.80 -10.30 -3.20
C TYR A 16 16.78 -10.04 -4.70
N LYS A 17 17.61 -9.14 -5.25
CA LYS A 17 17.56 -8.79 -6.67
C LYS A 17 17.97 -9.95 -7.59
N GLN A 18 18.72 -10.91 -7.07
CA GLN A 18 19.26 -12.09 -7.77
C GLN A 18 18.66 -13.40 -7.26
N ASP A 19 17.67 -13.33 -6.37
CA ASP A 19 17.01 -14.51 -5.86
C ASP A 19 16.16 -15.15 -6.98
N PRO A 20 16.40 -16.41 -7.38
CA PRO A 20 15.69 -17.05 -8.49
C PRO A 20 14.20 -17.28 -8.21
N THR A 21 13.78 -17.18 -6.95
CA THR A 21 12.37 -17.28 -6.54
C THR A 21 11.65 -15.93 -6.59
N HIS A 22 12.36 -14.84 -6.88
CA HIS A 22 11.80 -13.50 -6.89
C HIS A 22 10.94 -13.23 -8.13
N VAL A 23 9.71 -12.75 -7.91
CA VAL A 23 8.74 -12.49 -8.99
C VAL A 23 8.73 -11.02 -9.40
N CYS A 24 8.54 -10.11 -8.43
CA CYS A 24 8.35 -8.68 -8.68
C CYS A 24 8.88 -7.79 -7.54
N PHE A 25 9.43 -6.63 -7.91
CA PHE A 25 9.84 -5.59 -6.97
C PHE A 25 8.75 -4.54 -6.80
N TYR A 26 8.57 -4.08 -5.56
CA TYR A 26 7.63 -3.01 -5.23
C TYR A 26 8.34 -1.89 -4.47
N SER A 27 7.86 -0.67 -4.72
CA SER A 27 8.26 0.53 -3.98
C SER A 27 7.02 1.21 -3.42
N LEU A 28 7.21 2.20 -2.55
CA LEU A 28 6.11 3.06 -2.11
C LEU A 28 5.40 3.75 -3.29
N LYS A 29 6.14 4.13 -4.33
CA LYS A 29 5.58 4.71 -5.55
C LYS A 29 4.66 3.71 -6.28
N THR A 30 5.03 2.44 -6.33
CA THR A 30 4.20 1.38 -6.91
C THR A 30 2.88 1.23 -6.17
N PHE A 31 2.89 1.19 -4.84
CA PHE A 31 1.67 1.06 -4.05
C PHE A 31 0.76 2.27 -4.15
N ARG A 32 1.33 3.49 -4.21
CA ARG A 32 0.55 4.72 -4.46
C ARG A 32 -0.14 4.69 -5.83
N TRP A 33 0.58 4.25 -6.86
CA TRP A 33 0.01 4.08 -8.19
C TRP A 33 -1.12 3.05 -8.21
N LEU A 34 -0.96 1.91 -7.54
CA LEU A 34 -2.00 0.88 -7.42
C LEU A 34 -3.26 1.42 -6.72
N ALA A 35 -3.08 2.14 -5.61
CA ALA A 35 -4.19 2.71 -4.86
C ALA A 35 -4.99 3.72 -5.69
N ASP A 36 -4.31 4.58 -6.44
CA ASP A 36 -4.95 5.53 -7.36
C ASP A 36 -5.70 4.80 -8.48
N ALA A 37 -5.05 3.86 -9.15
CA ALA A 37 -5.65 3.06 -10.23
C ALA A 37 -6.91 2.31 -9.79
N TRP A 38 -6.93 1.82 -8.54
CA TRP A 38 -8.06 1.08 -7.97
C TRP A 38 -9.06 1.96 -7.21
N LYS A 39 -8.82 3.27 -7.11
CA LYS A 39 -9.61 4.21 -6.29
C LYS A 39 -9.75 3.73 -4.83
N ALA A 40 -8.68 3.12 -4.33
CA ALA A 40 -8.59 2.46 -3.04
C ALA A 40 -7.84 3.33 -2.02
N GLU A 41 -8.04 3.02 -0.75
CA GLU A 41 -7.24 3.58 0.35
C GLU A 41 -5.94 2.80 0.49
N LEU A 42 -4.84 3.51 0.78
CA LEU A 42 -3.52 2.94 1.03
C LEU A 42 -3.07 3.27 2.45
N ILE A 43 -2.89 2.24 3.27
CA ILE A 43 -2.35 2.35 4.61
C ILE A 43 -0.97 1.68 4.63
N ILE A 44 0.01 2.39 5.17
CA ILE A 44 1.40 1.92 5.29
C ILE A 44 1.67 1.67 6.77
N THR A 45 1.88 0.43 7.15
CA THR A 45 2.11 0.02 8.53
C THR A 45 3.54 -0.53 8.67
N GLY A 46 4.38 0.20 9.41
CA GLY A 46 5.78 -0.15 9.56
C GLY A 46 6.56 -0.18 8.25
N ASP A 47 7.62 -0.98 8.23
CA ASP A 47 8.59 -0.97 7.14
C ASP A 47 8.14 -1.76 5.91
N ASP A 48 7.31 -2.79 6.07
CA ASP A 48 7.05 -3.76 4.99
C ASP A 48 5.60 -4.29 4.96
N VAL A 49 4.68 -3.69 5.73
CA VAL A 49 3.25 -4.02 5.68
C VAL A 49 2.49 -2.91 4.96
N ILE A 50 1.72 -3.32 3.96
CA ILE A 50 0.90 -2.44 3.13
C ILE A 50 -0.51 -3.00 3.13
N LEU A 51 -1.49 -2.17 3.49
CA LEU A 51 -2.91 -2.51 3.37
C LEU A 51 -3.51 -1.64 2.28
N ILE A 52 -4.17 -2.28 1.32
CA ILE A 52 -4.95 -1.60 0.28
C ILE A 52 -6.39 -2.10 0.41
N GLY A 53 -7.32 -1.18 0.55
CA GLY A 53 -8.71 -1.50 0.84
C GLY A 53 -9.70 -0.55 0.18
N LYS A 54 -10.97 -0.94 0.15
CA LYS A 54 -12.04 -0.01 -0.20
C LYS A 54 -11.96 1.20 0.72
N ARG A 55 -12.11 2.40 0.15
CA ARG A 55 -12.29 3.61 0.94
C ARG A 55 -13.46 3.40 1.88
N GLN A 56 -13.25 3.61 3.18
CA GLN A 56 -14.35 3.65 4.11
C GLN A 56 -15.22 4.87 3.75
N THR A 57 -16.36 4.63 3.11
CA THR A 57 -17.43 5.61 3.06
C THR A 57 -18.04 5.64 4.46
N GLN A 58 -17.97 6.79 5.13
CA GLN A 58 -18.85 7.05 6.27
C GLN A 58 -20.29 6.96 5.75
N GLU A 59 -20.99 5.88 6.07
CA GLU A 59 -22.45 5.86 5.97
C GLU A 59 -22.96 6.89 6.99
N TYR A 60 -23.58 7.95 6.49
CA TYR A 60 -24.30 8.89 7.34
C TYR A 60 -25.44 8.11 8.01
N ASP A 61 -25.40 8.01 9.34
CA ASP A 61 -26.53 7.49 10.10
C ASP A 61 -27.68 8.50 10.04
N ILE A 62 -28.63 8.22 9.13
CA ILE A 62 -29.87 8.98 8.95
C ILE A 62 -30.75 9.02 10.21
N ASN A 63 -30.46 8.21 11.24
CA ASN A 63 -31.18 8.27 12.51
C ASN A 63 -30.67 9.35 13.47
N SER A 64 -29.53 9.99 13.20
CA SER A 64 -29.00 11.08 14.04
C SER A 64 -29.73 12.43 13.85
N LEU A 65 -30.62 12.56 12.86
CA LEU A 65 -31.33 13.81 12.54
C LEU A 65 -32.74 13.92 13.16
N ASN A 66 -33.22 12.89 13.87
CA ASN A 66 -34.59 12.86 14.41
C ASN A 66 -34.68 13.21 15.92
N ASN A 67 -33.66 13.83 16.50
CA ASN A 67 -33.65 14.29 17.90
C ASN A 67 -33.52 15.83 17.98
N VAL A 68 -34.35 16.55 17.24
CA VAL A 68 -34.59 17.99 17.42
C VAL A 68 -36.10 18.24 17.50
#